data_AF-A0A4X2KFZ2-F1
#
_entry.id   AF-A0A4X2KFZ2-F1
#
_cell.length_a   1.000
_cell.length_b   1.000
_cell.length_c   1.000
_cell.angle_alpha   90.00
_cell.angle_beta   90.00
_cell.angle_gamma   90.00
#
_symmetry.space_group_name_H-M   'P 1'
#
loop_
_entity.id
_entity.type
_entity.pdbx_description
1 polymer ?
#
loop_
_entity_poly.entity_id
_entity_poly.type
_entity_poly.pdbx_seq_one_letter_code
_entity_poly.pdbx_strand_id
1 'polypeptide(L)'
;MGFVKVVKNKAYFKMYQVKFWRRDIICQIAYACTEGDMIVCAAYANELPKYGVKIGLTNYAATYCTGLLLASGFLTNLTWIRSIKVRWK
;
A
#
# COMPACT_ATOMS: atom_id res chain seq x y z
N MET A 1 30.39 -0.79 16.37
CA MET A 1 28.92 -0.98 16.28
C MET A 1 28.25 0.21 16.98
N GLY A 2 27.97 1.28 16.23
CA GLY A 2 27.46 2.53 16.80
C GLY A 2 25.98 2.42 17.18
N PHE A 3 25.62 2.97 18.33
CA PHE A 3 24.24 3.07 18.80
C PHE A 3 23.46 4.04 17.91
N VAL A 4 22.82 3.54 16.86
CA VAL A 4 21.95 4.34 16.01
C VAL A 4 20.68 4.65 16.80
N LYS A 5 20.45 5.94 17.08
CA LYS A 5 19.24 6.40 17.75
C LYS A 5 18.05 5.96 16.90
N VAL A 6 17.19 5.07 17.42
CA VAL A 6 15.94 4.68 16.74
C VAL A 6 15.14 5.96 16.53
N VAL A 7 15.09 6.43 15.30
CA VAL A 7 14.35 7.63 14.92
C VAL A 7 12.87 7.25 14.99
N LYS A 8 12.17 7.64 16.06
CA LYS A 8 10.72 7.42 16.19
C LYS A 8 9.96 8.57 15.51
N ASN A 9 10.21 8.79 14.22
CA ASN A 9 9.55 9.88 13.49
C ASN A 9 8.18 9.43 12.96
N LYS A 10 7.28 10.37 12.68
CA LYS A 10 5.91 10.08 12.17
C LYS A 10 5.90 9.19 10.93
N ALA A 11 6.99 9.22 10.14
CA ALA A 11 7.25 8.32 9.01
C ALA A 11 7.34 6.83 9.42
N TYR A 12 7.98 6.53 10.55
CA TYR A 12 8.17 5.15 11.05
C TYR A 12 6.86 4.47 11.45
N PHE A 13 5.84 5.23 11.85
CA PHE A 13 4.52 4.70 12.21
C PHE A 13 3.55 4.61 11.03
N LYS A 14 3.86 5.26 9.90
CA LYS A 14 2.97 5.26 8.72
C LYS A 14 3.37 4.14 7.76
N MET A 15 3.07 2.91 8.16
CA MET A 15 3.17 1.73 7.29
C MET A 15 2.24 1.84 6.07
N TYR A 16 1.13 2.57 6.20
CA TYR A 16 0.22 2.89 5.09
C TYR A 16 0.17 4.41 4.88
N GLN A 17 0.47 4.84 3.66
CA GLN A 17 0.44 6.25 3.26
C GLN A 17 -0.48 6.43 2.05
N VAL A 18 -1.41 7.37 2.18
CA VAL A 18 -2.22 7.87 1.08
C VAL A 18 -1.67 9.25 0.68
N LYS A 19 -1.30 9.39 -0.59
CA LYS A 19 -0.79 10.63 -1.17
C LYS A 19 -1.84 11.18 -2.13
N PHE A 20 -2.33 12.37 -1.82
CA PHE A 20 -3.23 13.11 -2.70
C PHE A 20 -2.41 13.93 -3.69
N TRP A 21 -2.58 13.63 -4.98
CA TRP A 21 -2.09 14.44 -6.09
C TRP A 21 -3.26 15.20 -6.72
N ARG A 22 -2.94 16.21 -7.53
CA ARG A 22 -3.95 17.12 -8.13
C ARG A 22 -5.00 16.38 -8.98
N ARG A 23 -4.66 15.22 -9.54
CA ARG A 23 -5.52 14.43 -10.44
C ARG A 23 -5.62 12.96 -10.05
N ASP A 24 -4.86 12.52 -9.05
CA ASP A 24 -4.71 11.10 -8.71
C ASP A 24 -4.55 10.92 -7.20
N ILE A 25 -4.93 9.73 -6.74
CA ILE A 25 -4.68 9.26 -5.38
C ILE A 25 -3.73 8.08 -5.48
N ILE A 26 -2.70 8.06 -4.63
CA ILE A 26 -1.74 6.96 -4.55
C ILE A 26 -1.79 6.39 -3.15
N CYS A 27 -2.03 5.08 -3.05
CA CYS A 27 -1.92 4.34 -1.80
C CYS A 27 -0.60 3.56 -1.82
N GLN A 28 0.13 3.56 -0.72
CA GLN A 28 1.42 2.88 -0.60
C GLN A 28 1.54 2.19 0.77
N ILE A 29 2.05 0.96 0.77
CA ILE A 29 2.54 0.30 1.98
C ILE A 29 4.06 0.36 1.95
N ALA A 30 4.66 0.93 2.99
CA ALA A 30 6.11 1.04 3.14
C ALA A 30 6.57 0.43 4.47
N TYR A 31 7.78 -0.10 4.50
CA TYR A 31 8.47 -0.49 5.72
C TYR A 31 9.72 0.37 5.91
N ALA A 32 9.95 0.75 7.16
CA ALA A 32 11.09 1.56 7.54
C ALA A 32 12.34 0.68 7.63
N CYS A 33 13.28 0.86 6.71
CA CYS A 33 14.65 0.35 6.81
C CYS A 33 15.59 1.49 7.21
N THR A 34 16.72 1.18 7.84
CA THR A 34 17.67 2.19 8.34
C THR A 34 18.27 3.06 7.22
N GLU A 35 18.31 2.53 6.00
CA GLU A 35 18.82 3.21 4.80
C GLU A 35 17.74 4.03 4.07
N GLY A 36 16.46 3.81 4.36
CA GLY A 36 15.32 4.47 3.70
C GLY A 36 14.02 3.66 3.75
N ASP A 37 12.89 4.32 3.46
CA ASP A 37 11.57 3.69 3.38
C ASP A 37 11.43 2.87 2.09
N MET A 38 11.34 1.55 2.21
CA MET A 38 11.12 0.66 1.07
C MET A 38 9.63 0.41 0.85
N ILE A 39 9.16 0.63 -0.38
CA ILE A 39 7.75 0.47 -0.77
C ILE A 39 7.51 -1.01 -1.13
N VAL A 40 6.57 -1.67 -0.43
CA VAL A 40 6.22 -3.07 -0.68
C VAL A 40 5.20 -3.19 -1.80
N CYS A 41 4.15 -2.36 -1.73
CA CYS A 41 3.03 -2.37 -2.66
C CYS A 41 2.52 -0.94 -2.83
N ALA A 42 2.14 -0.60 -4.06
CA ALA A 42 1.53 0.67 -4.40
C ALA A 42 0.32 0.44 -5.32
N ALA A 43 -0.70 1.27 -5.18
CA ALA A 43 -1.89 1.26 -6.03
C ALA A 43 -2.24 2.69 -6.44
N TYR A 44 -2.72 2.85 -7.66
CA TYR A 44 -2.99 4.17 -8.26
C TYR A 44 -4.45 4.34 -8.63
N ALA A 45 -4.95 5.57 -8.46
CA ALA A 45 -6.34 5.88 -8.78
C ALA A 45 -6.67 5.69 -10.27
N ASN A 46 -5.76 6.05 -11.15
CA ASN A 46 -5.88 5.85 -12.61
C ASN A 46 -6.07 4.38 -13.06
N GLU A 47 -5.88 3.40 -12.18
CA GLU A 47 -6.16 1.98 -12.47
C GLU A 47 -7.64 1.63 -12.23
N LEU A 48 -8.36 2.41 -11.44
CA LEU A 48 -9.78 2.19 -11.13
C LEU A 48 -10.73 2.20 -12.34
N PRO A 49 -10.51 2.97 -13.41
CA PRO A 49 -11.34 2.90 -14.61
C PRO A 49 -11.41 1.49 -15.22
N LYS A 50 -10.38 0.65 -15.02
CA LYS A 50 -10.38 -0.76 -15.45
C LYS A 50 -11.39 -1.61 -14.67
N TYR A 51 -11.71 -1.22 -13.44
CA TYR A 51 -12.64 -1.89 -12.54
C TYR A 51 -14.03 -1.23 -12.53
N GLY A 52 -14.32 -0.33 -13.47
CA GLY A 52 -15.65 0.26 -13.67
C GLY A 52 -15.85 1.65 -13.04
N VAL A 53 -14.88 2.20 -12.30
CA VAL A 53 -14.98 3.55 -11.72
C VAL A 53 -14.34 4.57 -12.67
N LYS A 54 -15.17 5.17 -13.54
CA LYS A 54 -14.70 6.01 -14.65
C LYS A 54 -14.48 7.49 -14.31
N ILE A 55 -15.14 8.02 -13.27
CA ILE A 55 -15.19 9.45 -12.95
C ILE A 55 -14.89 9.65 -11.45
N GLY A 56 -14.24 10.76 -11.10
CA GLY A 56 -14.05 11.17 -9.71
C GLY A 56 -12.86 10.50 -9.00
N LEU A 57 -11.73 10.38 -9.69
CA LEU A 57 -10.51 9.71 -9.21
C LEU A 57 -9.83 10.39 -8.01
N THR A 58 -10.28 11.59 -7.64
CA THR A 58 -9.78 12.38 -6.49
C THR A 58 -10.77 12.44 -5.32
N ASN A 59 -11.88 11.69 -5.36
CA ASN A 59 -12.90 11.68 -4.30
C ASN A 59 -12.57 10.66 -3.18
N TYR A 60 -13.22 10.81 -2.03
CA TYR A 60 -13.10 9.90 -0.88
C TYR A 60 -13.37 8.44 -1.24
N ALA A 61 -14.40 8.19 -2.07
CA ALA A 61 -14.73 6.87 -2.58
C ALA A 61 -13.58 6.24 -3.38
N ALA A 62 -12.89 7.03 -4.21
CA ALA A 62 -11.75 6.55 -4.98
C ALA A 62 -10.60 6.13 -4.06
N THR A 63 -10.32 6.88 -2.97
CA THR A 63 -9.33 6.52 -1.93
C THR A 63 -9.59 5.16 -1.28
N TYR A 64 -10.86 4.82 -1.06
CA TYR A 64 -11.24 3.53 -0.47
C TYR A 64 -11.02 2.39 -1.45
N CYS A 65 -11.45 2.58 -2.69
CA CYS A 65 -11.27 1.62 -3.76
C CYS A 65 -9.78 1.38 -4.08
N THR A 66 -8.94 2.42 -4.10
CA THR A 66 -7.48 2.29 -4.23
C THR A 66 -6.86 1.52 -3.07
N GLY A 67 -7.32 1.78 -1.83
CA GLY A 67 -6.84 1.06 -0.65
C GLY A 67 -7.22 -0.43 -0.65
N LEU A 68 -8.43 -0.76 -1.09
CA LEU A 68 -8.90 -2.15 -1.23
C LEU A 68 -8.13 -2.90 -2.33
N LEU A 69 -7.83 -2.23 -3.45
CA LEU A 69 -7.01 -2.77 -4.52
C LEU A 69 -5.57 -3.04 -4.08
N LEU A 70 -5.01 -2.15 -3.25
CA LEU A 70 -3.69 -2.36 -2.67
C LEU A 70 -3.69 -3.57 -1.73
N ALA A 71 -4.69 -3.69 -0.86
CA ALA A 71 -4.80 -4.80 0.08
C ALA A 71 -4.96 -6.15 -0.62
N SER A 72 -5.75 -6.22 -1.71
CA SER A 72 -5.92 -7.45 -2.48
C SER A 72 -4.64 -7.88 -3.19
N GLY A 73 -3.92 -6.94 -3.81
CA GLY A 73 -2.60 -7.20 -4.41
C GLY A 73 -1.52 -7.57 -3.37
N PHE A 74 -1.55 -6.96 -2.19
CA PHE A 74 -0.65 -7.31 -1.10
C PHE A 74 -0.94 -8.72 -0.56
N LEU A 75 -2.22 -9.06 -0.39
CA LEU A 75 -2.64 -10.38 0.05
C LEU A 75 -2.23 -11.46 -0.95
N THR A 76 -2.40 -11.27 -2.27
CA THR A 76 -1.99 -12.27 -3.27
C THR A 76 -0.48 -12.53 -3.27
N ASN A 77 0.33 -11.48 -3.12
CA ASN A 77 1.78 -11.60 -2.94
C ASN A 77 2.16 -12.38 -1.66
N LEU A 78 1.37 -12.25 -0.58
CA LEU A 78 1.57 -13.02 0.66
C LEU A 78 0.91 -14.41 0.64
N THR A 79 -0.18 -14.63 -0.12
CA THR A 79 -0.95 -15.88 -0.11
C THR A 79 -0.40 -16.96 -1.02
N TRP A 80 0.59 -16.65 -1.87
CA TRP A 80 1.47 -17.70 -2.42
C TRP A 80 2.23 -18.47 -1.32
N ILE A 81 2.30 -17.94 -0.08
CA ILE A 81 2.81 -18.63 1.12
C ILE A 81 1.69 -19.33 1.93
N ARG A 82 0.40 -18.99 1.77
CA ARG A 82 -0.72 -19.73 2.41
C ARG A 82 -1.20 -20.93 1.58
N SER A 83 -0.92 -20.98 0.28
CA SER A 83 -1.28 -22.12 -0.58
C SER A 83 -0.56 -23.43 -0.20
N ILE A 84 0.60 -23.36 0.50
CA ILE A 84 1.26 -24.54 1.09
C ILE A 84 0.55 -25.01 2.39
N LYS A 85 -0.20 -24.14 3.09
CA LYS A 85 -0.86 -24.50 4.35
C LYS A 85 -2.35 -24.90 4.21
N VAL A 86 -2.93 -24.80 3.01
CA VAL A 86 -4.24 -25.42 2.68
C VAL A 86 -4.05 -26.80 2.00
N ARG A 87 -2.79 -27.28 1.86
CA ARG A 87 -2.48 -28.70 1.56
C ARG A 87 -2.63 -29.63 2.78
N TRP A 88 -3.11 -29.13 3.91
CA TRP A 88 -3.54 -29.92 5.07
C TRP A 88 -4.82 -29.33 5.65
N LYS A 89 -5.93 -29.44 4.91
CA LYS A 89 -7.23 -29.81 5.46
C LYS A 89 -8.16 -30.27 4.35
#